data_AF-A0A7Y9IDD0-F1
#
_entry.id   AF-A0A7Y9IDD0-F1
#
_cell.length_a   1.000
_cell.length_b   1.000
_cell.length_c   1.000
_cell.angle_alpha   90.00
_cell.angle_beta   90.00
_cell.angle_gamma   90.00
#
_symmetry.space_group_name_H-M   'P 1'
#
loop_
_entity.id
_entity.type
_entity.pdbx_description
1 polymer ?
#
loop_
_entity_poly.entity_id
_entity_poly.type
_entity_poly.pdbx_seq_one_letter_code
_entity_poly.pdbx_strand_id
1 'polypeptide(L)' 'MYRLAWPSELDLMARLAGLRLSERWAGWNREPFVADSTLHVSAYRRR' A
#
# COMPACT_ATOMS: atom_id res chain seq x y z
N MET A 1 -18.10 10.69 0.06
CA MET A 1 -17.81 9.66 1.07
C MET A 1 -16.52 8.98 0.69
N TYR A 2 -15.50 9.00 1.55
CA TYR A 2 -14.25 8.27 1.34
C TYR A 2 -14.26 7.02 2.22
N ARG A 3 -13.90 5.86 1.67
CA ARG A 3 -13.67 4.63 2.44
C ARG A 3 -12.17 4.45 2.57
N LEU A 4 -11.66 4.68 3.77
CA LEU A 4 -10.27 4.43 4.10
C LEU A 4 -10.11 2.95 4.49
N ALA A 5 -8.94 2.40 4.17
CA ALA A 5 -8.53 1.08 4.60
C ALA A 5 -7.09 1.19 5.10
N TRP A 6 -6.76 0.49 6.17
CA TRP A 6 -5.41 0.45 6.69
C TRP A 6 -4.47 -0.22 5.67
N PRO A 7 -3.18 0.11 5.65
CA PRO A 7 -2.23 -0.49 4.70
C PRO A 7 -2.24 -2.02 4.77
N SER A 8 -2.35 -2.60 5.98
CA SER A 8 -2.46 -4.04 6.21
C SER A 8 -3.76 -4.65 5.66
N GLU A 9 -4.87 -3.92 5.69
CA GLU A 9 -6.14 -4.36 5.11
C GLU A 9 -6.05 -4.36 3.58
N LEU A 10 -5.45 -3.33 2.99
CA LEU A 10 -5.15 -3.28 1.56
C LEU A 10 -4.26 -4.45 1.13
N ASP A 11 -3.24 -4.78 1.91
CA ASP A 11 -2.35 -5.91 1.65
C ASP A 11 -3.09 -7.26 1.71
N LEU A 12 -4.02 -7.42 2.65
CA LEU A 12 -4.87 -8.60 2.72
C LEU A 12 -5.78 -8.71 1.49
N MET A 13 -6.45 -7.63 1.10
CA MET A 13 -7.29 -7.60 -0.09
C MET A 13 -6.49 -7.89 -1.35
N ALA A 14 -5.28 -7.34 -1.48
CA ALA A 14 -4.37 -7.60 -2.59
C ALA A 14 -3.99 -9.09 -2.66
N ARG A 15 -3.68 -9.72 -1.52
CA ARG A 15 -3.38 -11.16 -1.45
C ARG A 15 -4.57 -12.02 -1.87
N LEU A 16 -5.78 -11.69 -1.43
CA LEU A 16 -7.00 -12.38 -1.83
C LEU A 16 -7.27 -12.23 -3.33
N ALA A 17 -6.86 -11.12 -3.93
CA ALA A 17 -6.91 -10.88 -5.38
C ALA A 17 -5.74 -11.53 -6.16
N GLY A 18 -4.86 -12.33 -5.50
CA GLY A 18 -3.72 -12.98 -6.16
C GLY A 18 -2.53 -12.06 -6.45
N LEU A 19 -2.47 -10.90 -5.79
CA LEU A 19 -1.38 -9.94 -5.89
C LEU A 19 -0.44 -10.05 -4.67
N ARG A 20 0.80 -9.60 -4.84
CA ARG A 20 1.78 -9.47 -3.76
C ARG A 20 2.33 -8.05 -3.73
N LEU A 21 2.42 -7.46 -2.54
CA LEU A 21 3.08 -6.17 -2.32
C LEU A 21 4.54 -6.28 -2.77
N SER A 22 4.95 -5.38 -3.66
CA SER A 22 6.32 -5.28 -4.16
C SER A 22 7.07 -4.17 -3.44
N GLU A 23 6.51 -2.97 -3.45
CA GLU A 23 7.15 -1.77 -2.89
C GLU A 23 6.10 -0.86 -2.23
N ARG A 24 6.53 -0.08 -1.24
CA ARG A 24 5.72 0.91 -0.54
C ARG A 24 6.53 2.15 -0.21
N TRP A 25 5.92 3.31 -0.43
CA TRP A 25 6.52 4.63 -0.23
C TRP A 25 5.52 5.58 0.43
N ALA A 26 6.00 6.68 1.01
CA ALA A 26 5.14 7.74 1.55
C ALA A 26 4.52 8.63 0.47
N GLY A 27 5.07 8.62 -0.75
CA GLY A 27 4.60 9.42 -1.87
C GLY A 27 5.08 8.91 -3.23
N TRP A 28 4.76 9.67 -4.27
CA TRP A 28 5.07 9.31 -5.66
C TRP A 28 6.55 9.49 -6.01
N ASN A 29 7.32 10.26 -5.24
CA ASN A 29 8.77 10.42 -5.44
C ASN A 29 9.57 9.32 -4.73
N ARG A 30 8.91 8.24 -4.30
CA ARG A 30 9.51 7.11 -3.58
C ARG A 30 10.12 7.49 -2.23
N GLU A 31 9.51 8.45 -1.56
CA GLU A 31 9.89 8.85 -0.21
C GLU A 31 9.77 7.65 0.77
N PRO A 32 10.69 7.51 1.74
CA PRO A 32 10.63 6.43 2.73
C PRO A 32 9.28 6.40 3.47
N PHE A 33 8.67 5.22 3.55
CA PHE A 33 7.45 5.03 4.33
C PHE A 33 7.80 4.78 5.80
N VAL A 34 7.43 5.73 6.67
CA VAL A 34 7.75 5.76 8.10
C VAL A 34 6.47 5.97 8.93
N ALA A 35 6.55 5.81 10.25
CA ALA A 35 5.36 5.77 11.13
C ALA A 35 4.52 7.06 11.14
N ASP A 36 5.12 8.20 10.82
CA ASP A 36 4.49 9.52 10.73
C ASP A 36 3.97 9.84 9.31
N SER A 37 4.15 8.93 8.34
CA SER A 37 3.64 9.11 6.98
C SER A 37 2.11 9.11 6.94
N THR A 38 1.53 10.23 6.53
CA THR A 38 0.07 10.41 6.45
C THR A 38 -0.54 9.83 5.18
N LEU A 39 0.29 9.53 4.18
CA LEU A 39 -0.08 8.96 2.90
C LEU A 39 0.88 7.82 2.54
N HIS A 40 0.45 6.95 1.64
CA HIS A 40 1.34 5.95 1.05
C HIS A 40 0.95 5.61 -0.37
N VAL A 41 1.94 5.16 -1.13
CA VAL A 41 1.79 4.53 -2.44
C VAL A 41 2.23 3.08 -2.30
N SER A 42 1.35 2.14 -2.64
CA SER A 42 1.63 0.70 -2.60
C SER A 42 1.60 0.13 -4.01
N ALA A 43 2.72 -0.43 -4.48
CA ALA A 43 2.80 -1.11 -5.75
C ALA A 43 2.67 -2.63 -5.55
N TYR A 44 1.71 -3.24 -6.22
CA TYR A 44 1.47 -4.67 -6.19
C TYR A 44 1.80 -5.29 -7.53
N ARG A 45 2.35 -6.50 -7.51
CA ARG A 45 2.56 -7.32 -8.71
C ARG A 45 1.76 -8.60 -8.61
N ARG A 46 1.29 -9.08 -9.76
CA ARG A 46 0.66 -10.40 -9.83
C ARG A 46 1.69 -11.47 -9.53
N ARG A 47 1.29 -12.47 -8.73
CA ARG A 47 2.09 -13.67 -8.56
C ARG A 47 2.22 -14.44 -9.87
#